data_AF-X1TDH4-F1
#
_entry.id   AF-X1TDH4-F1
#
_cell.length_a   1.000
_cell.length_b   1.000
_cell.length_c   1.000
_cell.angle_alpha   90.00
_cell.angle_beta   90.00
_cell.angle_gamma   90.00
#
_symmetry.space_group_name_H-M   'P 1'
#
loop_
_entity.id
_entity.type
_entity.pdbx_description
1 polymer ?
#
loop_
_entity_poly.entity_id
_entity_poly.type
_entity_poly.pdbx_seq_one_letter_code
_entity_poly.pdbx_strand_id
1 'polypeptide(L)'
;MRTELALREFLASRIAANLSPATIEWYKDRLLPFAKSCFNLPRRPEPVEQFLATVQGSPETRWDCYRALKTFFRFMSSRHRIPNPMDAINPPRR
;
A
#
# COMPACT_ATOMS: atom_id res chain seq x y z
N MET A 1 12.08 8.55 -0.76
CA MET A 1 12.35 7.10 -0.86
C MET A 1 11.55 6.54 -2.03
N ARG A 2 12.12 5.62 -2.82
CA ARG A 2 11.42 4.98 -3.95
C ARG A 2 10.34 4.02 -3.43
N THR A 3 9.17 4.01 -4.05
CA THR A 3 8.05 3.15 -3.62
C THR A 3 8.36 1.67 -3.83
N GLU A 4 9.12 1.32 -4.87
CA GLU A 4 9.55 -0.06 -5.10
C GLU A 4 10.47 -0.58 -3.98
N LEU A 5 11.41 0.25 -3.51
CA LEU A 5 12.27 -0.09 -2.38
C LEU A 5 11.42 -0.27 -1.10
N ALA A 6 10.49 0.65 -0.86
CA ALA A 6 9.54 0.56 0.25
C ALA A 6 8.75 -0.75 0.22
N LEU A 7 8.27 -1.16 -0.96
CA LEU A 7 7.53 -2.39 -1.16
C LEU A 7 8.40 -3.62 -0.86
N ARG A 8 9.65 -3.64 -1.36
CA ARG A 8 10.58 -4.74 -1.06
C ARG A 8 10.85 -4.86 0.45
N GLU A 9 11.08 -3.76 1.14
CA GLU A 9 11.27 -3.77 2.60
C GLU A 9 10.04 -4.24 3.37
N PHE A 10 8.84 -3.83 2.91
CA PHE A 10 7.59 -4.29 3.47
C PHE A 10 7.43 -5.81 3.30
N LEU A 11 7.61 -6.33 2.09
CA LEU A 11 7.51 -7.77 1.82
C LEU A 11 8.56 -8.56 2.61
N ALA A 12 9.80 -8.09 2.68
CA ALA A 12 10.85 -8.69 3.52
C ALA A 12 10.45 -8.73 4.99
N SER A 13 9.81 -7.67 5.51
CA SER A 13 9.27 -7.68 6.88
C SER A 13 8.13 -8.66 7.07
N ARG A 14 7.30 -8.91 6.04
CA ARG A 14 6.20 -9.88 6.11
C ARG A 14 6.74 -11.32 6.08
N ILE A 15 7.77 -11.57 5.28
CA ILE A 15 8.52 -12.84 5.26
C ILE A 15 9.17 -13.10 6.62
N ALA A 16 9.86 -12.10 7.19
CA ALA A 16 10.49 -12.22 8.51
C ALA A 16 9.47 -12.45 9.65
N ALA A 17 8.23 -11.99 9.48
CA ALA A 17 7.13 -12.24 10.39
C ALA A 17 6.45 -13.62 10.19
N ASN A 18 7.01 -14.48 9.34
CA ASN A 18 6.54 -15.83 9.04
C ASN A 18 5.09 -15.88 8.52
N LEU A 19 4.68 -14.87 7.73
CA LEU A 19 3.38 -14.87 7.05
C LEU A 19 3.37 -15.90 5.92
N SER A 20 2.17 -16.42 5.60
CA SER A 20 2.04 -17.42 4.55
C SER A 20 2.45 -16.86 3.18
N PRO A 21 3.05 -17.68 2.29
CA PRO A 21 3.43 -17.25 0.94
C PRO A 21 2.26 -16.65 0.16
N ALA A 22 1.05 -17.23 0.30
CA ALA A 22 -0.17 -16.71 -0.30
C ALA A 22 -0.51 -15.28 0.16
N THR A 23 -0.29 -14.97 1.44
CA THR A 23 -0.51 -13.61 1.98
C THR A 23 0.54 -12.63 1.45
N ILE A 24 1.79 -13.07 1.30
CA ILE A 24 2.88 -12.24 0.76
C ILE A 24 2.60 -11.90 -0.72
N GLU A 25 2.22 -12.90 -1.53
CA GLU A 25 1.84 -12.67 -2.93
C GLU A 25 0.58 -11.81 -3.03
N TRP A 26 -0.41 -11.99 -2.15
CA TRP A 26 -1.59 -11.11 -2.10
C TRP A 26 -1.20 -9.64 -1.88
N TYR A 27 -0.30 -9.34 -0.93
CA TYR A 27 0.19 -7.97 -0.73
C TYR A 27 0.93 -7.45 -1.95
N LYS A 28 1.79 -8.27 -2.55
CA LYS A 28 2.57 -7.91 -3.73
C LYS A 28 1.65 -7.58 -4.90
N ASP A 29 0.65 -8.41 -5.19
CA ASP A 29 -0.30 -8.19 -6.29
C ASP A 29 -1.09 -6.89 -6.12
N ARG A 30 -1.49 -6.54 -4.89
CA ARG A 30 -2.22 -5.29 -4.62
C ARG A 30 -1.32 -4.05 -4.60
N LEU A 31 -0.06 -4.17 -4.15
CA LEU A 31 0.84 -3.03 -3.97
C LEU A 31 1.78 -2.78 -5.16
N LEU A 32 2.03 -3.76 -6.01
CA LEU A 32 2.89 -3.61 -7.19
C LEU A 32 2.33 -2.58 -8.20
N PRO A 33 1.02 -2.55 -8.52
CA PRO A 33 0.45 -1.51 -9.37
C PRO A 33 0.65 -0.10 -8.80
N PHE A 34 0.56 0.04 -7.47
CA PHE A 34 0.83 1.30 -6.78
C PHE A 34 2.30 1.72 -6.90
N ALA A 35 3.23 0.79 -6.70
CA ALA A 35 4.66 1.08 -6.86
C ALA A 35 5.03 1.49 -8.30
N LYS A 36 4.32 0.96 -9.30
CA LYS A 36 4.48 1.36 -10.70
C LYS A 36 3.88 2.74 -11.01
N SER A 37 2.73 3.08 -10.44
CA SER A 37 2.08 4.38 -10.68
C SER A 37 2.74 5.53 -9.92
N CYS A 38 3.23 5.27 -8.70
CA CYS A 38 3.88 6.26 -7.84
C CYS A 38 5.36 5.90 -7.65
N PHE A 39 6.26 6.49 -8.44
CA PHE A 39 7.71 6.20 -8.36
C PHE A 39 8.32 6.54 -6.99
N ASN A 40 7.91 7.66 -6.41
CA ASN A 40 8.32 8.10 -5.08
C ASN A 40 7.18 7.89 -4.07
N LEU A 41 7.54 7.44 -2.87
CA LEU A 41 6.56 7.18 -1.82
C LEU A 41 5.86 8.49 -1.44
N PRO A 42 4.54 8.62 -1.66
CA PRO A 42 3.84 9.86 -1.40
C PRO A 42 3.74 10.09 0.10
N ARG A 43 3.88 11.35 0.50
CA ARG A 43 3.69 11.81 1.89
C ARG A 43 2.35 12.52 2.10
N ARG A 44 1.66 12.82 1.00
CA ARG A 44 0.36 13.48 1.00
C ARG A 44 -0.71 12.49 0.52
N PRO A 45 -1.99 12.69 0.90
CA PRO A 45 -3.07 11.76 0.55
C PRO A 45 -3.42 11.74 -0.95
N GLU A 46 -3.30 12.87 -1.65
CA GLU A 46 -3.83 13.07 -3.00
C GLU A 46 -3.28 12.05 -4.03
N PRO A 47 -1.97 11.72 -4.08
CA PRO A 47 -1.47 10.70 -5.01
C PRO A 47 -2.01 9.29 -4.73
N VAL A 48 -2.33 9.00 -3.46
CA VAL A 48 -2.89 7.71 -3.06
C VAL A 48 -4.38 7.64 -3.42
N GLU A 49 -5.12 8.74 -3.22
CA GLU A 49 -6.52 8.85 -3.66
C GLU A 49 -6.64 8.75 -5.19
N GLN A 50 -5.75 9.41 -5.93
CA GLN A 50 -5.67 9.29 -7.39
C GLN A 50 -5.45 7.84 -7.81
N PHE A 51 -4.51 7.13 -7.17
CA PHE A 51 -4.31 5.72 -7.45
C PHE A 51 -5.56 4.88 -7.13
N LEU A 52 -6.19 5.08 -5.97
CA LEU A 52 -7.41 4.36 -5.60
C LEU A 52 -8.56 4.63 -6.59
N ALA A 53 -8.62 5.83 -7.17
CA ALA A 53 -9.57 6.16 -8.23
C ALA A 53 -9.28 5.43 -9.55
N THR A 54 -8.01 5.10 -9.84
CA THR A 54 -7.63 4.29 -11.01
C THR A 54 -7.90 2.79 -10.84
N VAL A 55 -8.12 2.31 -9.60
CA VAL A 55 -8.44 0.90 -9.35
C VAL A 55 -9.84 0.60 -9.88
N GLN A 56 -9.89 -0.03 -11.07
CA GLN A 56 -11.09 -0.57 -11.67
C GLN A 56 -11.39 -1.97 -11.11
N GLY A 57 -12.68 -2.29 -10.95
CA GLY A 57 -13.13 -3.59 -10.43
C GLY A 57 -14.28 -3.45 -9.44
N SER A 58 -14.57 -4.55 -8.74
CA SER A 58 -15.60 -4.59 -7.70
C SER A 58 -15.26 -3.67 -6.52
N PRO A 59 -16.26 -3.19 -5.75
CA PRO A 59 -16.03 -2.47 -4.50
C PRO A 59 -15.09 -3.21 -3.54
N GLU A 60 -15.13 -4.54 -3.55
CA GLU A 60 -14.24 -5.41 -2.78
C GLU A 60 -12.78 -5.29 -3.21
N THR A 61 -12.51 -5.26 -4.52
CA THR A 61 -11.14 -5.09 -5.05
C THR A 61 -10.55 -3.74 -4.63
N ARG A 62 -11.35 -2.68 -4.66
CA ARG A 62 -10.95 -1.36 -4.17
C ARG A 62 -10.68 -1.38 -2.66
N TRP A 63 -11.52 -2.10 -1.91
CA TRP A 63 -11.36 -2.29 -0.46
C TRP A 63 -10.08 -3.05 -0.10
N ASP A 64 -9.76 -4.11 -0.84
CA ASP A 64 -8.54 -4.89 -0.69
C ASP A 64 -7.30 -4.02 -0.92
N CYS A 65 -7.29 -3.26 -2.03
CA CYS A 65 -6.21 -2.31 -2.33
C CYS A 65 -6.06 -1.26 -1.21
N TYR A 66 -7.16 -0.67 -0.75
CA TYR A 66 -7.15 0.28 0.36
C TYR A 66 -6.56 -0.34 1.63
N ARG A 67 -6.97 -1.57 1.99
CA ARG A 67 -6.47 -2.27 3.18
C ARG A 67 -4.99 -2.62 3.08
N ALA A 68 -4.53 -3.04 1.91
CA ALA A 68 -3.13 -3.30 1.63
C ALA A 68 -2.30 -2.01 1.78
N LEU A 69 -2.73 -0.91 1.17
CA LEU A 69 -2.07 0.39 1.27
C LEU A 69 -2.03 0.90 2.72
N LYS A 70 -3.13 0.79 3.47
CA LYS A 70 -3.17 1.19 4.88
C LYS A 70 -2.12 0.45 5.71
N THR A 71 -2.02 -0.86 5.50
CA THR A 71 -1.06 -1.71 6.21
C THR A 71 0.39 -1.39 5.80
N PHE A 72 0.60 -1.15 4.51
CA PHE A 72 1.88 -0.74 3.95
C PHE A 72 2.34 0.60 4.51
N PHE A 73 1.55 1.66 4.40
CA PHE A 73 1.93 2.99 4.89
C PHE A 73 2.08 3.05 6.41
N ARG A 74 1.29 2.31 7.17
CA ARG A 74 1.48 2.19 8.63
C ARG A 74 2.85 1.58 8.96
N PHE A 75 3.26 0.54 8.24
CA PHE A 75 4.59 -0.04 8.40
C PHE A 75 5.68 0.97 8.02
N MET A 76 5.52 1.65 6.88
CA MET A 76 6.51 2.62 6.41
C MET A 76 6.65 3.81 7.38
N SER A 77 5.53 4.32 7.89
CA SER A 77 5.50 5.38 8.90
C SER A 77 6.19 4.98 10.19
N SER A 78 5.95 3.75 10.67
CA SER A 78 6.62 3.23 11.87
C SER A 78 8.13 3.06 11.67
N ARG A 79 8.56 2.42 10.57
CA ARG A 79 9.97 2.10 10.33
C ARG A 79 10.82 3.31 9.95
N HIS A 80 10.28 4.22 9.13
CA HIS A 80 11.04 5.35 8.56
C HIS A 80 10.63 6.71 9.13
N ARG A 81 9.71 6.73 10.11
CA ARG A 81 9.17 7.96 10.73
C ARG A 81 8.64 8.97 9.71
N ILE A 82 8.05 8.46 8.62
CA ILE A 82 7.41 9.30 7.60
C ILE A 82 5.94 9.55 7.96
N PRO A 83 5.37 10.70 7.57
CA PRO A 83 3.93 10.93 7.67
C PRO A 83 3.16 9.84 6.92
N ASN A 84 2.09 9.34 7.54
CA ASN A 84 1.22 8.33 6.95
C ASN A 84 0.08 9.04 6.18
N PRO A 85 0.10 9.07 4.84
CA PRO A 85 -0.95 9.72 4.06
C PRO A 85 -2.31 9.02 4.21
N MET A 86 -2.33 7.72 4.55
CA MET A 86 -3.57 6.96 4.71
C MET A 86 -4.41 7.39 5.91
N ASP A 87 -3.85 8.12 6.88
CA ASP A 87 -4.62 8.63 8.03
C ASP A 87 -5.58 9.76 7.63
N ALA A 88 -5.33 10.44 6.51
CA ALA A 88 -6.19 11.49 5.96
C ALA A 88 -7.16 10.98 4.89
N ILE A 89 -7.07 9.70 4.48
CA ILE A 89 -7.87 9.14 3.39
C ILE A 89 -9.07 8.40 3.97
N ASN A 90 -10.26 8.75 3.48
CA ASN A 90 -11.48 8.06 3.86
C ASN A 90 -11.56 6.67 3.20
N PRO A 91 -12.06 5.64 3.91
CA PRO A 91 -12.25 4.33 3.31
C PRO A 91 -13.23 4.38 2.13
N PRO A 92 -13.03 3.54 1.09
CA PRO A 92 -13.95 3.47 -0.03
C PRO A 92 -15.35 3.01 0.44
N ARG A 93 -16.40 3.63 -0.10
CA ARG A 93 -17.80 3.23 0.16
C ARG A 93 -18.04 1.81 -0.39
N ARG A 94 -18.73 0.98 0.41
CA ARG A 94 -19.17 -0.37 0.01
C ARG A 94 -20.43 -0.28 -0.85
#